data_AF-T1AFP9-F1
#
_entry.id   AF-T1AFP9-F1
#
_cell.length_a   1.000
_cell.length_b   1.000
_cell.length_c   1.000
_cell.angle_alpha   90.00
_cell.angle_beta   90.00
_cell.angle_gamma   90.00
#
_symmetry.space_group_name_H-M   'P 1'
#
loop_
_entity.id
_entity.type
_entity.pdbx_description
1 polymer ?
#
loop_
_entity_poly.entity_id
_entity_poly.type
_entity_poly.pdbx_seq_one_letter_code
_entity_poly.pdbx_strand_id
1 'polypeptide(L)'
;MGVVAMLIFVPFNYYGIKAFGRTNNGLSIIKLVLYVLVAIGLLSMGHFGNFSNYGGFAPFGFNGMFLAIPLAMFAFGGIRVIPDYSEEANQDSHVGRSIMWTVFGQSIIYLLLAIAFVAGLNWAADGLKVGAWTSVSSLPGNPFLVLAQHGSISWLVIATVIIAIIGPFVTGYIYQGAGTRVLFAMGRSGIVAKKMREVSENYA
;
A
#
# COMPACT_ATOMS: atom_id res chain seq x y z
N MET A 1 -1.74 20.35 3.81
CA MET A 1 -0.83 19.36 3.18
C MET A 1 -1.53 18.47 2.15
N GLY A 2 -2.58 17.71 2.51
CA GLY A 2 -3.25 16.78 1.56
C GLY A 2 -3.82 17.43 0.29
N VAL A 3 -4.43 18.63 0.39
CA VAL A 3 -4.94 19.38 -0.77
C VAL A 3 -3.81 19.79 -1.73
N VAL A 4 -2.66 20.19 -1.19
CA VAL A 4 -1.48 20.56 -2.00
C VAL A 4 -0.93 19.34 -2.73
N ALA A 5 -0.85 18.18 -2.06
CA ALA A 5 -0.45 16.92 -2.69
C ALA A 5 -1.42 16.51 -3.81
N MET A 6 -2.74 16.67 -3.61
CA MET A 6 -3.73 16.41 -4.66
C MET A 6 -3.56 17.33 -5.88
N LEU A 7 -3.26 18.61 -5.67
CA LEU A 7 -3.00 19.56 -6.76
C LEU A 7 -1.73 19.21 -7.54
N ILE A 8 -0.70 18.66 -6.90
CA ILE A 8 0.52 18.18 -7.56
C ILE A 8 0.24 16.97 -8.47
N PHE A 9 -0.75 16.13 -8.15
CA PHE A 9 -1.09 14.98 -9.00
C PHE A 9 -1.81 15.37 -10.31
N VAL A 10 -2.46 16.54 -10.36
CA VAL A 10 -3.27 16.99 -11.50
C VAL A 10 -2.43 17.16 -12.79
N PRO A 11 -1.28 17.85 -12.81
CA PRO A 11 -0.46 17.97 -14.02
C PRO A 11 0.04 16.63 -14.57
N PHE A 12 0.41 15.69 -13.70
CA PHE A 12 0.88 14.36 -14.13
C PHE A 12 -0.24 13.53 -14.76
N ASN A 13 -1.46 13.63 -14.24
CA ASN A 13 -2.62 12.97 -14.82
C ASN A 13 -3.12 13.66 -16.10
N TYR A 14 -3.05 15.00 -16.18
CA TYR A 14 -3.61 15.79 -17.27
C TYR A 14 -2.73 15.82 -18.53
N TYR A 15 -1.41 15.93 -18.41
CA TYR A 15 -0.52 16.15 -19.57
C TYR A 15 0.18 14.89 -20.10
N GLY A 16 -0.12 13.70 -19.58
CA GLY A 16 0.80 12.57 -19.72
C GLY A 16 0.21 11.17 -19.73
N ILE A 17 -0.90 10.88 -20.41
CA ILE A 17 -1.50 9.52 -20.43
C ILE A 17 -0.49 8.43 -20.87
N LYS A 18 0.37 8.69 -21.86
CA LYS A 18 1.46 7.76 -22.27
C LYS A 18 2.63 7.70 -21.29
N ALA A 19 2.89 8.79 -20.56
CA ALA A 19 3.88 8.82 -19.47
C ALA A 19 3.33 8.15 -18.21
N PHE A 20 2.01 8.18 -17.99
CA PHE A 20 1.30 7.61 -16.86
C PHE A 20 1.54 6.11 -16.79
N GLY A 21 1.28 5.38 -17.88
CA GLY A 21 1.46 3.92 -17.89
C GLY A 21 2.90 3.48 -17.64
N ARG A 22 3.88 4.13 -18.28
CA ARG A 22 5.30 3.80 -18.13
C ARG A 22 5.86 4.13 -16.74
N THR A 23 5.57 5.34 -16.24
CA THR A 23 6.02 5.78 -14.91
C THR A 23 5.37 4.95 -13.82
N ASN A 24 4.07 4.62 -13.96
CA ASN A 24 3.37 3.80 -12.97
C ASN A 24 3.94 2.38 -12.87
N ASN A 25 4.23 1.74 -14.01
CA ASN A 25 4.81 0.39 -14.00
C ASN A 25 6.21 0.39 -13.35
N GLY A 26 7.07 1.33 -13.74
CA GLY A 26 8.41 1.46 -13.16
C GLY A 26 8.38 1.70 -11.64
N LEU A 27 7.57 2.68 -11.18
CA LEU A 27 7.43 2.97 -9.75
C LEU A 27 6.82 1.80 -8.97
N SER A 28 5.90 1.05 -9.58
CA SER A 28 5.29 -0.13 -8.95
C SER A 28 6.31 -1.25 -8.75
N ILE A 29 7.15 -1.53 -9.75
CA ILE A 29 8.23 -2.52 -9.63
C ILE A 29 9.24 -2.10 -8.56
N ILE A 30 9.71 -0.84 -8.60
CA ILE A 30 10.64 -0.30 -7.60
C ILE A 30 10.04 -0.46 -6.19
N LYS A 31 8.78 -0.07 -6.01
CA LYS A 31 8.07 -0.19 -4.72
C LYS A 31 8.00 -1.64 -4.24
N LEU A 32 7.68 -2.60 -5.12
CA LEU A 32 7.62 -4.02 -4.77
C LEU A 32 8.99 -4.55 -4.33
N VAL A 33 10.05 -4.21 -5.07
CA VAL A 33 11.43 -4.59 -4.71
C VAL A 33 11.80 -4.00 -3.35
N LEU A 34 11.48 -2.72 -3.11
CA LEU A 34 11.76 -2.07 -1.83
C LEU A 34 10.99 -2.72 -0.67
N TYR A 35 9.73 -3.11 -0.84
CA TYR A 35 8.99 -3.84 0.19
C TYR A 35 9.68 -5.17 0.56
N VAL A 36 10.12 -5.93 -0.44
CA VAL A 36 10.83 -7.19 -0.21
C VAL A 36 12.18 -6.94 0.47
N LEU A 37 12.93 -5.93 0.04
CA LEU A 37 14.20 -5.56 0.67
C LEU A 37 14.02 -5.14 2.13
N VAL A 38 13.00 -4.33 2.44
CA VAL A 38 12.70 -3.95 3.83
C VAL A 38 12.35 -5.18 4.66
N ALA A 39 11.53 -6.09 4.14
CA ALA A 39 11.21 -7.33 4.84
C ALA A 39 12.46 -8.17 5.14
N ILE A 40 13.33 -8.37 4.14
CA ILE A 40 14.59 -9.11 4.32
C ILE A 40 15.50 -8.41 5.34
N GLY A 41 15.60 -7.08 5.28
CA GLY A 41 16.38 -6.29 6.23
C GLY A 41 15.90 -6.48 7.67
N LEU A 42 14.60 -6.43 7.91
CA LEU A 42 14.02 -6.68 9.23
C LEU A 42 14.17 -8.14 9.69
N LEU A 43 14.02 -9.10 8.78
CA LEU A 43 14.25 -10.51 9.09
C LEU A 43 15.72 -10.79 9.47
N SER A 44 16.67 -10.06 8.90
CA SER A 44 18.10 -10.20 9.21
C SER A 44 18.45 -9.80 10.65
N MET A 45 17.64 -8.94 11.27
CA MET A 45 17.73 -8.54 12.68
C MET A 45 16.68 -9.26 13.56
N GLY A 46 16.07 -10.33 13.05
CA GLY A 46 14.88 -10.94 13.61
C GLY A 46 15.08 -11.60 14.98
N HIS A 47 14.21 -11.24 15.92
CA HIS A 47 13.99 -11.89 17.20
C HIS A 47 12.85 -12.94 17.10
N PHE A 48 13.15 -14.11 16.54
CA PHE A 48 12.14 -15.15 16.26
C PHE A 48 11.40 -15.70 17.49
N GLY A 49 11.90 -15.47 18.72
CA GLY A 49 11.17 -15.77 19.94
C GLY A 49 9.84 -15.01 20.09
N ASN A 50 9.67 -13.91 19.36
CA ASN A 50 8.41 -13.15 19.35
C ASN A 50 7.20 -13.97 18.88
N PHE A 51 7.40 -14.98 18.03
CA PHE A 51 6.32 -15.82 17.52
C PHE A 51 5.79 -16.84 18.55
N SER A 52 6.56 -17.17 19.58
CA SER A 52 6.22 -18.24 20.54
C SER A 52 6.09 -17.74 21.97
N ASN A 53 6.95 -16.83 22.40
CA ASN A 53 7.20 -16.58 23.82
C ASN A 53 6.13 -15.73 24.50
N TYR A 54 5.27 -15.04 23.74
CA TYR A 54 4.33 -14.03 24.27
C TYR A 54 2.89 -14.31 23.82
N GLY A 55 2.40 -15.52 24.05
CA GLY A 55 1.03 -15.93 23.68
C GLY A 55 0.94 -16.66 22.32
N GLY A 56 2.07 -16.95 21.69
CA GLY A 56 2.14 -17.78 20.48
C GLY A 56 1.43 -17.18 19.26
N PHE A 57 0.81 -18.05 18.46
CA PHE A 57 0.12 -17.67 17.21
C PHE A 57 -1.08 -16.74 17.41
N ALA A 58 -1.79 -16.86 18.54
CA ALA A 58 -3.04 -16.17 18.80
C ALA A 58 -3.05 -15.53 20.19
N PRO A 59 -2.19 -14.52 20.45
CA PRO A 59 -2.04 -13.93 21.78
C PRO A 59 -3.33 -13.25 22.29
N PHE A 60 -4.24 -12.88 21.38
CA PHE A 60 -5.55 -12.31 21.69
C PHE A 60 -6.73 -13.24 21.36
N GLY A 61 -6.44 -14.51 21.06
CA GLY A 61 -7.43 -15.50 20.62
C GLY A 61 -8.16 -15.12 19.31
N PHE A 62 -9.24 -15.84 19.01
CA PHE A 62 -10.04 -15.60 17.81
C PHE A 62 -10.70 -14.23 17.79
N ASN A 63 -11.08 -13.70 18.95
CA ASN A 63 -11.68 -12.36 19.05
C ASN A 63 -10.72 -11.29 18.48
N GLY A 64 -9.44 -11.34 18.84
CA GLY A 64 -8.44 -10.45 18.27
C GLY A 64 -8.29 -10.58 16.76
N MET A 65 -8.36 -11.81 16.22
CA MET A 65 -8.33 -12.03 14.77
C MET A 65 -9.52 -11.37 14.08
N PHE A 66 -10.75 -11.56 14.59
CA PHE A 66 -11.95 -10.95 14.02
C PHE A 66 -11.91 -9.43 14.08
N LEU A 67 -11.37 -8.85 15.17
CA LEU A 67 -11.19 -7.40 15.30
C LEU A 67 -10.14 -6.83 14.33
N ALA A 68 -9.18 -7.65 13.88
CA ALA A 68 -8.16 -7.22 12.91
C ALA A 68 -8.65 -7.25 11.46
N ILE A 69 -9.71 -8.01 11.14
CA ILE A 69 -10.23 -8.18 9.77
C ILE A 69 -10.54 -6.83 9.09
N PRO A 70 -11.27 -5.87 9.70
CA PRO A 70 -11.59 -4.62 9.01
C PRO A 70 -10.35 -3.81 8.61
N LEU A 71 -9.31 -3.80 9.45
CA LEU A 71 -8.05 -3.12 9.16
C LEU A 71 -7.29 -3.83 8.02
N ALA A 72 -7.30 -5.16 8.02
CA ALA A 72 -6.74 -5.94 6.92
C ALA A 72 -7.50 -5.67 5.62
N MET A 73 -8.84 -5.68 5.64
CA MET A 73 -9.68 -5.40 4.48
C MET A 73 -9.43 -4.00 3.89
N PHE A 74 -9.24 -3.00 4.74
CA PHE A 74 -8.88 -1.64 4.30
C PHE A 74 -7.62 -1.63 3.43
N ALA A 75 -6.60 -2.42 3.81
CA ALA A 75 -5.36 -2.52 3.05
C ALA A 75 -5.56 -3.16 1.65
N PHE A 76 -6.59 -3.98 1.46
CA PHE A 76 -6.97 -4.57 0.15
C PHE A 76 -7.87 -3.67 -0.71
N GLY A 77 -8.23 -2.48 -0.24
CA GLY A 77 -9.11 -1.56 -0.96
C GLY A 77 -8.62 -1.17 -2.37
N GLY A 78 -7.31 -1.25 -2.63
CA GLY A 78 -6.69 -0.97 -3.94
C GLY A 78 -7.22 -1.79 -5.11
N ILE A 79 -7.79 -2.97 -4.86
CA ILE A 79 -8.28 -3.89 -5.90
C ILE A 79 -9.33 -3.22 -6.79
N ARG A 80 -10.14 -2.30 -6.25
CA ARG A 80 -11.21 -1.62 -7.00
C ARG A 80 -10.71 -0.83 -8.22
N VAL A 81 -9.45 -0.43 -8.22
CA VAL A 81 -8.88 0.35 -9.32
C VAL A 81 -8.87 -0.47 -10.62
N ILE A 82 -8.75 -1.80 -10.53
CA ILE A 82 -8.69 -2.68 -11.70
C ILE A 82 -9.97 -2.57 -12.55
N PRO A 83 -11.18 -2.77 -11.98
CA PRO A 83 -12.41 -2.56 -12.74
C PRO A 83 -12.65 -1.08 -13.10
N ASP A 84 -12.18 -0.11 -12.30
CA ASP A 84 -12.30 1.32 -12.66
C ASP A 84 -11.56 1.65 -13.98
N TYR A 85 -10.59 0.81 -14.40
CA TYR A 85 -9.85 0.89 -15.67
C TYR A 85 -10.28 -0.16 -16.72
N SER A 86 -11.39 -0.88 -16.51
CA SER A 86 -11.73 -2.03 -17.36
C SER A 86 -11.96 -1.69 -18.83
N GLU A 87 -12.45 -0.47 -19.13
CA GLU A 87 -12.67 -0.02 -20.52
C GLU A 87 -11.37 0.09 -21.33
N GLU A 88 -10.21 0.12 -20.67
CA GLU A 88 -8.88 0.17 -21.31
C GLU A 88 -8.22 -1.21 -21.43
N ALA A 89 -8.89 -2.27 -20.96
CA ALA A 89 -8.35 -3.62 -21.05
C ALA A 89 -8.45 -4.16 -22.49
N ASN A 90 -7.40 -4.83 -22.94
CA ASN A 90 -7.40 -5.49 -24.27
C ASN A 90 -8.42 -6.62 -24.37
N GLN A 91 -8.74 -7.27 -23.26
CA GLN A 91 -9.70 -8.38 -23.17
C GLN A 91 -10.39 -8.37 -21.81
N ASP A 92 -11.71 -8.55 -21.78
CA ASP A 92 -12.50 -8.59 -20.54
C ASP A 92 -12.01 -9.65 -19.55
N SER A 93 -11.56 -10.79 -20.07
CA SER A 93 -11.02 -11.88 -19.24
C SER A 93 -9.76 -11.48 -18.46
N HIS A 94 -9.01 -10.48 -18.92
CA HIS A 94 -7.82 -9.97 -18.22
C HIS A 94 -8.19 -9.22 -16.94
N VAL A 95 -9.34 -8.55 -16.90
CA VAL A 95 -9.78 -7.80 -15.70
C VAL A 95 -9.94 -8.76 -14.51
N GLY A 96 -10.67 -9.85 -14.69
CA GLY A 96 -10.88 -10.86 -13.64
C GLY A 96 -9.58 -11.54 -13.20
N ARG A 97 -8.69 -11.88 -14.16
CA ARG A 97 -7.38 -12.47 -13.85
C ARG A 97 -6.49 -11.51 -13.08
N SER A 98 -6.46 -10.23 -13.46
CA SER A 98 -5.69 -9.19 -12.77
C SER A 98 -6.15 -9.03 -11.32
N ILE A 99 -7.46 -9.04 -11.06
CA ILE A 99 -8.01 -9.01 -9.69
C ILE A 99 -7.45 -10.18 -8.86
N MET A 100 -7.51 -11.40 -9.38
CA MET A 100 -6.98 -12.58 -8.67
C MET A 100 -5.48 -12.45 -8.40
N TRP A 101 -4.68 -12.09 -9.41
CA TRP A 101 -3.24 -11.92 -9.25
C TRP A 101 -2.89 -10.83 -8.25
N THR A 102 -3.63 -9.72 -8.22
CA THR A 102 -3.45 -8.65 -7.24
C THR A 102 -3.78 -9.13 -5.83
N VAL A 103 -4.89 -9.85 -5.62
CA VAL A 103 -5.26 -10.41 -4.30
C VAL A 103 -4.16 -11.33 -3.79
N PHE A 104 -3.72 -12.30 -4.60
CA PHE A 104 -2.69 -13.25 -4.18
C PHE A 104 -1.34 -12.58 -3.96
N GLY A 105 -0.88 -11.78 -4.93
CA GLY A 105 0.41 -11.09 -4.84
C GLY A 105 0.47 -10.14 -3.64
N GLN A 106 -0.58 -9.37 -3.40
CA GLN A 106 -0.66 -8.48 -2.25
C GLN A 106 -0.69 -9.24 -0.93
N SER A 107 -1.43 -10.36 -0.86
CA SER A 107 -1.47 -11.22 0.33
C SER A 107 -0.07 -11.73 0.69
N ILE A 108 0.71 -12.18 -0.29
CA ILE A 108 2.08 -12.66 -0.09
C ILE A 108 2.96 -11.55 0.49
N ILE A 109 2.93 -10.35 -0.11
CA ILE A 109 3.76 -9.23 0.36
C ILE A 109 3.34 -8.77 1.77
N TYR A 110 2.05 -8.76 2.08
CA TYR A 110 1.55 -8.38 3.40
C TYR A 110 1.90 -9.41 4.47
N LEU A 111 1.80 -10.70 4.17
CA LEU A 111 2.25 -11.75 5.07
C LEU A 111 3.76 -11.66 5.31
N LEU A 112 4.55 -11.44 4.25
CA LEU A 112 5.98 -11.26 4.35
C LEU A 112 6.34 -10.08 5.27
N LEU A 113 5.71 -8.92 5.07
CA LEU A 113 5.93 -7.74 5.91
C LEU A 113 5.43 -7.94 7.35
N ALA A 114 4.31 -8.63 7.56
CA ALA A 114 3.81 -8.93 8.90
C ALA A 114 4.77 -9.85 9.67
N ILE A 115 5.28 -10.90 9.01
CA ILE A 115 6.29 -11.80 9.59
C ILE A 115 7.58 -11.01 9.87
N ALA A 116 8.05 -10.22 8.92
CA ALA A 116 9.26 -9.41 9.08
C ALA A 116 9.12 -8.38 10.22
N PHE A 117 7.94 -7.79 10.39
CA PHE A 117 7.65 -6.87 11.49
C PHE A 117 7.69 -7.57 12.85
N VAL A 118 6.97 -8.69 12.99
CA VAL A 118 6.96 -9.48 14.24
C VAL A 118 8.36 -9.99 14.58
N ALA A 119 9.13 -10.43 13.57
CA ALA A 119 10.51 -10.85 13.76
C ALA A 119 11.39 -9.66 14.16
N GLY A 120 11.35 -8.55 13.42
CA GLY A 120 12.23 -7.39 13.63
C GLY A 120 11.95 -6.59 14.89
N LEU A 121 10.80 -6.80 15.56
CA LEU A 121 10.44 -6.09 16.79
C LEU A 121 11.41 -6.43 17.93
N ASN A 122 12.04 -5.41 18.50
CA ASN A 122 12.89 -5.51 19.67
C ASN A 122 12.28 -4.72 20.82
N TRP A 123 11.56 -5.41 21.71
CA TRP A 123 10.85 -4.81 22.83
C TRP A 123 11.67 -3.74 23.59
N ALA A 124 12.90 -4.05 23.97
CA ALA A 124 13.73 -3.13 24.76
C ALA A 124 14.22 -1.93 23.95
N ALA A 125 14.70 -2.16 22.73
CA ALA A 125 15.19 -1.08 21.86
C ALA A 125 14.05 -0.17 21.39
N ASP A 126 12.85 -0.72 21.20
CA ASP A 126 11.65 0.01 20.79
C ASP A 126 10.93 0.71 21.95
N GLY A 127 11.49 0.66 23.18
CA GLY A 127 10.91 1.31 24.36
C GLY A 127 9.60 0.68 24.85
N LEU A 128 9.37 -0.59 24.51
CA LEU A 128 8.17 -1.34 24.85
C LEU A 128 8.47 -2.36 25.98
N LYS A 129 7.46 -2.61 26.82
CA LYS A 129 7.55 -3.71 27.78
C LYS A 129 7.52 -5.04 27.02
N VAL A 130 8.41 -5.96 27.38
CA VAL A 130 8.50 -7.30 26.76
C VAL A 130 7.14 -8.01 26.78
N GLY A 131 6.69 -8.45 25.60
CA GLY A 131 5.43 -9.17 25.40
C GLY A 131 4.15 -8.30 25.47
N ALA A 132 4.26 -6.99 25.63
CA ALA A 132 3.12 -6.09 25.66
C ALA A 132 2.60 -5.77 24.24
N TRP A 133 1.97 -6.74 23.59
CA TRP A 133 1.45 -6.58 22.22
C TRP A 133 0.51 -5.39 22.05
N THR A 134 -0.26 -5.03 23.08
CA THR A 134 -1.15 -3.87 23.04
C THR A 134 -0.41 -2.54 22.99
N SER A 135 0.85 -2.46 23.43
CA SER A 135 1.66 -1.24 23.31
C SER A 135 2.34 -1.10 21.95
N VAL A 136 2.28 -2.12 21.08
CA VAL A 136 2.86 -1.99 19.73
C VAL A 136 2.15 -0.91 18.91
N SER A 137 0.86 -0.68 19.15
CA SER A 137 0.11 0.40 18.50
C SER A 137 0.50 1.82 18.97
N SER A 138 1.31 1.96 20.03
CA SER A 138 1.80 3.28 20.47
C SER A 138 3.12 3.68 19.82
N LEU A 139 3.69 2.86 18.93
CA LEU A 139 4.88 3.23 18.17
C LEU A 139 4.58 4.48 17.31
N PRO A 140 5.46 5.51 17.35
CA PRO A 140 5.21 6.75 16.65
C PRO A 140 5.38 6.60 15.13
N GLY A 141 4.47 7.20 14.36
CA GLY A 141 4.61 7.33 12.91
C GLY A 141 4.59 5.99 12.18
N ASN A 142 5.60 5.73 11.34
CA ASN A 142 5.70 4.48 10.58
C ASN A 142 6.44 3.42 11.42
N PRO A 143 5.78 2.33 11.82
CA PRO A 143 6.37 1.34 12.71
C PRO A 143 7.58 0.62 12.08
N PHE A 144 7.61 0.41 10.76
CA PHE A 144 8.77 -0.17 10.08
C PHE A 144 10.00 0.76 10.13
N LEU A 145 9.78 2.08 10.13
CA LEU A 145 10.87 3.05 10.23
C LEU A 145 11.48 3.04 11.63
N VAL A 146 10.64 2.93 12.66
CA VAL A 146 11.10 2.82 14.06
C VAL A 146 11.99 1.59 14.22
N LEU A 147 11.54 0.41 13.74
CA LEU A 147 12.35 -0.81 13.80
C LEU A 147 13.68 -0.66 13.04
N ALA A 148 13.64 -0.06 11.84
CA ALA A 148 14.83 0.15 11.02
C ALA A 148 15.86 1.08 11.70
N GLN A 149 15.39 2.13 12.39
CA GLN A 149 16.23 3.09 13.10
C GLN A 149 16.94 2.44 14.28
N HIS A 150 16.23 1.64 15.07
CA HIS A 150 16.81 0.96 16.23
C HIS A 150 17.77 -0.17 15.83
N GLY A 151 17.52 -0.84 14.70
CA GLY A 151 18.44 -1.82 14.13
C GLY A 151 19.78 -1.24 13.65
N SER A 152 19.95 0.09 13.61
CA SER A 152 21.18 0.78 13.16
C SER A 152 21.64 0.41 11.74
N ILE A 153 20.72 -0.03 10.88
CA ILE A 153 21.00 -0.39 9.47
C ILE A 153 20.62 0.80 8.56
N SER A 154 21.62 1.60 8.19
CA SER A 154 21.39 2.85 7.43
C SER A 154 20.63 2.67 6.12
N TRP A 155 20.92 1.61 5.35
CA TRP A 155 20.23 1.37 4.08
C TRP A 155 18.75 1.01 4.28
N LEU A 156 18.42 0.34 5.39
CA LEU A 156 17.05 -0.06 5.72
C LEU A 156 16.19 1.14 6.09
N VAL A 157 16.77 2.09 6.84
CA VAL A 157 16.13 3.37 7.15
C VAL A 157 15.82 4.12 5.86
N ILE A 158 16.81 4.26 4.97
CA ILE A 158 16.64 4.95 3.68
C ILE A 158 15.56 4.28 2.84
N ALA A 159 15.62 2.95 2.69
CA ALA A 159 14.62 2.19 1.93
C ALA A 159 13.20 2.38 2.49
N THR A 160 13.06 2.34 3.80
CA THR A 160 11.75 2.49 4.47
C THR A 160 11.19 3.90 4.31
N VAL A 161 12.02 4.93 4.40
CA VAL A 161 11.62 6.33 4.13
C VAL A 161 11.17 6.51 2.67
N ILE A 162 11.92 5.94 1.73
CA ILE A 162 11.55 5.99 0.29
C ILE A 162 10.17 5.37 0.08
N ILE A 163 9.90 4.20 0.66
CA ILE A 163 8.58 3.56 0.56
C ILE A 163 7.48 4.41 1.21
N ALA A 164 7.75 4.99 2.39
CA ALA A 164 6.79 5.82 3.11
C ALA A 164 6.37 7.06 2.30
N ILE A 165 7.23 7.56 1.42
CA ILE A 165 6.95 8.71 0.54
C ILE A 165 6.33 8.25 -0.78
N ILE A 166 6.96 7.31 -1.48
CA ILE A 166 6.52 6.85 -2.80
C ILE A 166 5.18 6.09 -2.72
N GLY A 167 4.95 5.34 -1.64
CA GLY A 167 3.74 4.53 -1.44
C GLY A 167 2.46 5.37 -1.56
N PRO A 168 2.23 6.36 -0.68
CA PRO A 168 1.07 7.24 -0.76
C PRO A 168 1.01 8.05 -2.06
N PHE A 169 2.16 8.46 -2.61
CA PHE A 169 2.22 9.20 -3.87
C PHE A 169 1.66 8.38 -5.04
N VAL A 170 2.15 7.15 -5.24
CA VAL A 170 1.70 6.26 -6.32
C VAL A 170 0.24 5.87 -6.13
N THR A 171 -0.18 5.60 -4.88
CA THR A 171 -1.58 5.30 -4.59
C THR A 171 -2.48 6.49 -4.93
N GLY A 172 -2.18 7.69 -4.43
CA GLY A 172 -2.97 8.89 -4.71
C GLY A 172 -3.06 9.20 -6.20
N TYR A 173 -1.94 9.04 -6.90
CA TYR A 173 -1.84 9.22 -8.35
C TYR A 173 -2.78 8.29 -9.13
N ILE A 174 -2.75 6.99 -8.84
CA ILE A 174 -3.60 5.99 -9.49
C ILE A 174 -5.08 6.22 -9.14
N TYR A 175 -5.39 6.52 -7.88
CA TYR A 175 -6.77 6.74 -7.44
C TYR A 175 -7.38 8.00 -8.05
N GLN A 176 -6.60 9.05 -8.29
CA GLN A 176 -7.08 10.22 -9.01
C GLN A 176 -7.45 9.86 -10.46
N GLY A 177 -6.62 9.06 -11.14
CA GLY A 177 -6.90 8.57 -12.49
C GLY A 177 -8.12 7.63 -12.56
N ALA A 178 -8.29 6.73 -11.58
CA ALA A 178 -9.51 5.91 -11.46
C ALA A 178 -10.74 6.79 -11.23
N GLY A 179 -10.63 7.77 -10.33
CA GLY A 179 -11.71 8.68 -9.97
C GLY A 179 -12.25 9.47 -11.16
N THR A 180 -11.38 9.95 -12.06
CA THR A 180 -11.82 10.65 -13.28
C THR A 180 -12.58 9.73 -14.23
N ARG A 181 -12.17 8.46 -14.37
CA ARG A 181 -12.88 7.45 -15.19
C ARG A 181 -14.26 7.14 -14.63
N VAL A 182 -14.36 6.97 -13.32
CA VAL A 182 -15.65 6.76 -12.64
C VAL A 182 -16.56 7.97 -12.83
N LEU A 183 -16.05 9.20 -12.64
CA LEU A 183 -16.82 10.43 -12.85
C LEU A 183 -17.30 10.58 -14.31
N PHE A 184 -16.44 10.25 -15.28
CA PHE A 184 -16.79 10.24 -16.69
C PHE A 184 -17.91 9.24 -17.00
N ALA A 185 -17.81 8.01 -16.48
CA ALA A 185 -18.85 7.00 -16.61
C ALA A 185 -20.18 7.45 -15.98
N MET A 186 -20.15 8.03 -14.78
CA MET A 186 -21.34 8.61 -14.14
C MET A 186 -21.96 9.74 -14.97
N GLY A 187 -21.14 10.56 -15.64
CA GLY A 187 -21.59 11.60 -16.55
C GLY A 187 -22.25 11.05 -17.82
N ARG A 188 -21.76 9.93 -18.36
CA ARG A 188 -22.40 9.20 -19.46
C ARG A 188 -23.74 8.58 -19.05
N SER A 189 -23.82 8.03 -17.83
CA SER A 189 -25.05 7.45 -17.27
C SER A 189 -26.08 8.49 -16.79
N GLY A 190 -25.75 9.77 -16.82
CA GLY A 190 -26.65 10.85 -16.40
C GLY A 190 -26.85 10.99 -14.88
N ILE A 191 -26.00 10.32 -14.08
CA ILE A 191 -26.04 10.39 -12.61
C ILE A 191 -25.46 11.73 -12.11
N VAL A 192 -24.46 12.26 -12.81
CA VAL A 192 -23.84 13.57 -12.52
C VAL A 192 -23.96 14.52 -13.71
N ALA A 193 -23.56 15.78 -13.52
CA ALA A 193 -23.62 16.81 -14.54
C ALA A 193 -22.95 16.38 -15.86
N LYS A 194 -23.61 16.64 -16.98
CA LYS A 194 -23.15 16.27 -18.33
C LYS A 194 -21.76 16.81 -18.67
N LYS A 195 -21.34 17.93 -18.05
CA LYS A 195 -20.02 18.52 -18.24
C LYS A 195 -18.87 17.58 -17.84
N MET A 196 -19.11 16.63 -16.93
CA MET A 196 -18.11 15.65 -16.48
C MET A 196 -17.74 14.61 -17.56
N ARG A 197 -18.46 14.57 -18.68
CA ARG A 197 -18.13 13.71 -19.84
C ARG A 197 -17.29 14.42 -20.91
N GLU A 198 -16.98 15.70 -20.74
CA GLU A 198 -16.18 16.46 -21.71
C GLU A 198 -14.70 16.13 -21.53
N VAL A 199 -14.01 15.82 -22.63
CA VAL A 199 -12.57 15.55 -22.67
C VAL A 199 -11.91 16.65 -23.49
N SER A 200 -10.74 17.13 -23.06
CA SER A 200 -9.96 18.13 -23.81
C SER A 200 -9.44 17.51 -25.12
N GLU A 201 -9.78 18.09 -26.27
CA GLU A 201 -9.38 17.62 -27.61
C GLU A 201 -7.85 17.52 -27.79
N ASN A 202 -7.07 18.33 -27.07
CA ASN A 202 -5.61 18.34 -27.15
C ASN A 202 -4.92 17.12 -26.51
N TYR A 203 -5.63 16.35 -25.67
CA TYR A 203 -5.07 15.25 -24.87
C TYR A 203 -5.94 13.98 -24.92
N ALA A 204 -6.90 13.93 -25.85
CA ALA A 204 -7.75 12.77 -26.11
C ALA A 204 -7.02 11.67 -26.89
#